data_AF-V8AS46-F1
#
_entry.id   AF-V8AS46-F1
#
_cell.length_a   1.000
_cell.length_b   1.000
_cell.length_c   1.000
_cell.angle_alpha   90.00
_cell.angle_beta   90.00
_cell.angle_gamma   90.00
#
_symmetry.space_group_name_H-M   'P 1'
#
loop_
_entity.id
_entity.type
_entity.pdbx_description
1 polymer ?
#
loop_
_entity_poly.entity_id
_entity_poly.type
_entity_poly.pdbx_seq_one_letter_code
_entity_poly.pdbx_strand_id
1 'polypeptide(L)'
;LVIFGLHWLVIPILTQQIVTTGESNINMIVSFTMLAQGAGALTVFLKTRQQSLKGLALPAAISAFCGVTEPAMYGINLKYIRVFIMSSIGAAAGAAVAGLFDLHMYGFSGSLIGFPNFAATTNPLTHAAGNPNNFIYFWIATAVCIVVSMTLVWFFGFKDSDTMGTGLEKKNVFKSAVNK
;
A
#
# COMPACT_ATOMS: atom_id res chain seq x y z
N LEU A 1 -9.25 3.41 7.36
CA LEU A 1 -10.26 3.57 6.31
C LEU A 1 -10.47 2.25 5.54
N VAL A 2 -9.42 1.67 4.96
CA VAL A 2 -9.50 0.37 4.24
C VAL A 2 -9.93 -0.80 5.14
N ILE A 3 -9.42 -0.85 6.38
CA ILE A 3 -9.69 -1.93 7.37
C ILE A 3 -11.18 -2.10 7.70
N PHE A 4 -11.96 -1.01 7.67
CA PHE A 4 -13.39 -1.02 8.00
C PHE A 4 -14.28 -1.01 6.76
N GLY A 5 -13.72 -1.16 5.55
CA GLY A 5 -14.49 -1.10 4.30
C GLY A 5 -14.99 0.30 3.91
N LEU A 6 -14.77 1.31 4.76
CA LEU A 6 -15.20 2.70 4.53
C LEU A 6 -14.54 3.36 3.31
N HIS A 7 -13.60 2.70 2.63
CA HIS A 7 -12.94 3.19 1.42
C HIS A 7 -13.89 3.23 0.22
N TRP A 8 -14.92 2.39 0.24
CA TRP A 8 -16.01 2.48 -0.73
C TRP A 8 -16.79 3.81 -0.64
N LEU A 9 -16.81 4.47 0.53
CA LEU A 9 -17.42 5.80 0.67
C LEU A 9 -16.57 6.93 0.08
N VAL A 10 -15.27 6.68 -0.14
CA VAL A 10 -14.40 7.65 -0.79
C VAL A 10 -14.68 7.67 -2.30
N ILE A 11 -15.05 6.53 -2.89
CA ILE A 11 -15.28 6.37 -4.35
C ILE A 11 -16.18 7.46 -4.96
N PRO A 12 -17.39 7.76 -4.42
CA PRO A 12 -18.24 8.82 -4.97
C PRO A 12 -17.57 10.21 -4.96
N ILE A 13 -16.76 10.49 -3.93
CA ILE A 13 -16.02 11.76 -3.80
C ILE A 13 -14.94 11.85 -4.88
N LEU A 14 -14.23 10.74 -5.15
CA LEU A 14 -13.26 10.65 -6.25
C LEU A 14 -13.94 10.96 -7.58
N THR A 15 -15.06 10.27 -7.86
CA THR A 15 -15.80 10.41 -9.11
C THR A 15 -16.30 11.84 -9.28
N GLN A 16 -16.79 12.46 -8.21
CA GLN A 16 -17.21 13.86 -8.26
C GLN A 16 -16.04 14.80 -8.59
N GLN A 17 -14.85 14.59 -8.01
CA GLN A 17 -13.67 15.38 -8.35
C GLN A 17 -13.24 15.19 -9.81
N ILE A 18 -13.23 13.95 -10.30
CA ILE A 18 -12.88 13.66 -11.70
C ILE A 18 -13.87 14.37 -12.64
N VAL A 19 -15.17 14.34 -12.35
CA VAL A 19 -16.19 15.00 -13.17
C VAL A 19 -16.08 16.54 -13.14
N THR A 20 -15.70 17.13 -12.00
CA THR A 20 -15.65 18.60 -11.86
C THR A 20 -14.32 19.22 -12.29
N THR A 21 -13.20 18.52 -12.07
CA THR A 21 -11.84 19.05 -12.28
C THR A 21 -11.03 18.28 -13.34
N GLY A 22 -11.50 17.12 -13.78
CA GLY A 22 -10.79 16.25 -14.73
C GLY A 22 -9.66 15.43 -14.10
N GLU A 23 -9.38 15.64 -12.82
CA GLU A 23 -8.28 15.05 -12.06
C GLU A 23 -8.74 14.67 -10.65
N SER A 24 -8.03 13.76 -9.99
CA SER A 24 -8.25 13.47 -8.57
C SER A 24 -6.96 13.29 -7.78
N ASN A 25 -6.64 14.31 -6.99
CA ASN A 25 -5.52 14.28 -6.04
C ASN A 25 -5.76 13.25 -4.92
N ILE A 26 -7.02 13.01 -4.55
CA ILE A 26 -7.36 11.98 -3.57
C ILE A 26 -7.03 10.60 -4.15
N ASN A 27 -7.40 10.33 -5.41
CA ASN A 27 -7.12 9.04 -6.04
C ASN A 27 -5.61 8.78 -6.19
N MET A 28 -4.84 9.84 -6.44
CA MET A 28 -3.38 9.77 -6.44
C MET A 28 -2.83 9.29 -5.08
N ILE A 29 -3.26 9.92 -3.98
CA ILE A 29 -2.80 9.54 -2.62
C ILE A 29 -3.19 8.09 -2.30
N VAL A 30 -4.41 7.68 -2.65
CA VAL A 30 -4.86 6.29 -2.45
C VAL A 30 -3.97 5.32 -3.21
N SER A 31 -3.60 5.63 -4.45
CA SER A 31 -2.72 4.80 -5.27
C SER A 31 -1.34 4.58 -4.62
N PHE A 32 -0.71 5.63 -4.08
CA PHE A 32 0.56 5.48 -3.36
C PHE A 32 0.43 4.66 -2.08
N THR A 33 -0.72 4.72 -1.43
CA THR A 33 -1.01 3.90 -0.25
C THR A 33 -1.02 2.41 -0.63
N MET A 34 -1.61 2.04 -1.78
CA MET A 34 -1.64 0.66 -2.27
C MET A 34 -0.24 0.13 -2.59
N LEU A 35 0.58 0.97 -3.26
CA LEU A 35 1.98 0.66 -3.58
C LEU A 35 2.81 0.41 -2.32
N ALA A 36 2.65 1.26 -1.32
CA ALA A 36 3.39 1.13 -0.07
C ALA A 36 3.00 -0.14 0.71
N GLN A 37 1.71 -0.50 0.74
CA GLN A 37 1.28 -1.74 1.38
C GLN A 37 1.82 -2.99 0.65
N GLY A 38 1.89 -2.95 -0.69
CA GLY A 38 2.54 -3.98 -1.49
C GLY A 38 4.05 -4.08 -1.23
N ALA A 39 4.73 -2.93 -1.14
CA ALA A 39 6.15 -2.85 -0.79
C ALA A 39 6.43 -3.39 0.63
N GLY A 40 5.54 -3.13 1.59
CA GLY A 40 5.61 -3.70 2.93
C GLY A 40 5.55 -5.22 2.93
N ALA A 41 4.57 -5.80 2.22
CA ALA A 41 4.43 -7.25 2.07
C ALA A 41 5.63 -7.87 1.34
N LEU A 42 6.14 -7.20 0.30
CA LEU A 42 7.33 -7.62 -0.44
C LEU A 42 8.59 -7.62 0.44
N THR A 43 8.71 -6.61 1.32
CA THR A 43 9.83 -6.54 2.27
C THR A 43 9.79 -7.69 3.27
N VAL A 44 8.60 -8.04 3.75
CA VAL A 44 8.42 -9.21 4.63
C VAL A 44 8.79 -10.49 3.90
N PHE A 45 8.43 -10.65 2.63
CA PHE A 45 8.86 -11.78 1.80
C PHE A 45 10.40 -11.92 1.73
N LEU A 46 11.10 -10.79 1.52
CA LEU A 46 12.56 -10.78 1.43
C LEU A 46 13.23 -11.05 2.78
N LYS A 47 12.66 -10.54 3.87
CA LYS A 47 13.27 -10.62 5.20
C LYS A 47 12.98 -11.93 5.94
N THR A 48 11.77 -12.49 5.79
CA THR A 48 11.37 -13.68 6.55
C THR A 48 12.16 -14.92 6.16
N ARG A 49 12.47 -15.78 7.14
CA ARG A 49 13.04 -17.12 6.89
C ARG A 49 11.98 -18.23 6.83
N GLN A 50 10.73 -17.95 7.22
CA GLN A 50 9.67 -18.96 7.25
C GLN A 50 9.08 -19.20 5.86
N GLN A 51 9.11 -20.45 5.40
CA GLN A 51 8.58 -20.85 4.09
C GLN A 51 7.07 -20.59 3.96
N SER A 52 6.30 -20.79 5.04
CA SER A 52 4.86 -20.50 5.07
C SER A 52 4.56 -19.01 4.87
N LEU A 53 5.33 -18.14 5.53
CA LEU A 53 5.16 -16.69 5.38
C LEU A 53 5.64 -16.21 4.01
N LYS A 54 6.72 -16.78 3.46
CA LYS A 54 7.18 -16.49 2.10
C LYS A 54 6.13 -16.85 1.05
N GLY A 55 5.52 -18.03 1.18
CA GLY A 55 4.48 -18.50 0.27
C GLY A 55 3.25 -17.59 0.21
N LEU A 56 2.93 -16.89 1.31
CA LEU A 56 1.85 -15.92 1.37
C LEU A 56 2.28 -14.51 0.93
N ALA A 57 3.50 -14.10 1.29
CA ALA A 57 3.95 -12.72 1.12
C ALA A 57 4.18 -12.29 -0.31
N LEU A 58 4.74 -13.18 -1.15
CA LEU A 58 4.93 -12.89 -2.55
C LEU A 58 3.61 -12.68 -3.32
N PRO A 59 2.63 -13.61 -3.29
CA PRO A 59 1.36 -13.40 -3.99
C PRO A 59 0.57 -12.24 -3.41
N ALA A 60 0.63 -12.02 -2.09
CA ALA A 60 -0.01 -10.87 -1.46
C ALA A 60 0.58 -9.53 -1.94
N ALA A 61 1.91 -9.44 -2.07
CA ALA A 61 2.58 -8.26 -2.59
C ALA A 61 2.20 -8.00 -4.06
N ILE A 62 2.22 -9.04 -4.91
CA ILE A 62 1.83 -8.94 -6.33
C ILE A 62 0.38 -8.45 -6.44
N SER A 63 -0.53 -9.01 -5.64
CA SER A 63 -1.93 -8.58 -5.60
C SER A 63 -2.07 -7.10 -5.24
N ALA A 64 -1.33 -6.61 -4.26
CA ALA A 64 -1.37 -5.21 -3.85
C ALA A 64 -0.86 -4.27 -4.96
N PHE A 65 0.19 -4.67 -5.68
CA PHE A 65 0.66 -3.96 -6.86
C PHE A 65 -0.33 -3.99 -8.03
N CYS A 66 -1.15 -5.04 -8.14
CA CYS A 66 -2.27 -5.08 -9.07
C CYS A 66 -3.49 -4.26 -8.60
N GLY A 67 -3.43 -3.65 -7.42
CA GLY A 67 -4.53 -2.82 -6.89
C GLY A 67 -5.48 -3.56 -5.93
N VAL A 68 -5.20 -4.82 -5.60
CA VAL A 68 -5.97 -5.60 -4.63
C VAL A 68 -5.14 -5.75 -3.36
N THR A 69 -5.37 -4.87 -2.39
CA THR A 69 -4.51 -4.74 -1.19
C THR A 69 -4.92 -5.66 -0.04
N GLU A 70 -6.09 -6.26 -0.11
CA GLU A 70 -6.69 -7.14 0.89
C GLU A 70 -5.75 -8.28 1.35
N PRO A 71 -5.15 -9.08 0.45
CA PRO A 71 -4.28 -10.17 0.89
C PRO A 71 -3.00 -9.66 1.56
N ALA A 72 -2.45 -8.51 1.14
CA ALA A 72 -1.28 -7.90 1.79
C ALA A 72 -1.63 -7.30 3.16
N MET A 73 -2.73 -6.55 3.22
CA MET A 73 -3.24 -5.89 4.41
C MET A 73 -3.59 -6.90 5.50
N TYR A 74 -4.49 -7.85 5.21
CA TYR A 74 -4.97 -8.81 6.21
C TYR A 74 -4.01 -9.97 6.41
N GLY A 75 -3.30 -10.40 5.37
CA GLY A 75 -2.37 -11.53 5.48
C GLY A 75 -1.09 -11.21 6.23
N ILE A 76 -0.59 -9.96 6.13
CA ILE A 76 0.76 -9.61 6.62
C ILE A 76 0.76 -8.29 7.37
N ASN A 77 0.35 -7.20 6.74
CA ASN A 77 0.65 -5.87 7.28
C ASN A 77 -0.10 -5.60 8.60
N LEU A 78 -1.36 -6.06 8.75
CA LEU A 78 -2.08 -5.99 10.02
C LEU A 78 -1.60 -7.00 11.05
N LYS A 79 -1.21 -8.21 10.60
CA LYS A 79 -0.63 -9.22 11.49
C LYS A 79 0.64 -8.70 12.17
N TYR A 80 1.43 -7.93 11.44
CA TYR A 80 2.60 -7.23 11.95
C TYR A 80 2.36 -5.72 11.88
N ILE A 81 1.59 -5.17 12.83
CA ILE A 81 1.16 -3.76 12.84
C ILE A 81 2.29 -2.75 12.59
N ARG A 82 3.53 -3.07 12.98
CA ARG A 82 4.72 -2.27 12.68
C ARG A 82 4.98 -2.14 11.18
N VAL A 83 4.83 -3.22 10.41
CA VAL A 83 4.91 -3.21 8.95
C VAL A 83 3.86 -2.28 8.35
N PHE A 84 2.61 -2.34 8.83
CA PHE A 84 1.54 -1.45 8.36
C PHE A 84 1.85 0.03 8.60
N ILE A 85 2.32 0.38 9.81
CA ILE A 85 2.66 1.77 10.15
C ILE A 85 3.86 2.25 9.32
N MET A 86 4.93 1.47 9.25
CA MET A 86 6.13 1.83 8.48
C MET A 86 5.85 1.98 6.98
N SER A 87 5.00 1.10 6.43
CA SER A 87 4.56 1.21 5.02
C SER A 87 3.72 2.48 4.81
N SER A 88 2.83 2.82 5.75
CA SER A 88 1.99 4.02 5.64
C SER A 88 2.83 5.32 5.67
N ILE A 89 3.94 5.34 6.40
CA ILE A 89 4.89 6.46 6.39
C ILE A 89 5.57 6.57 5.01
N GLY A 90 5.94 5.45 4.41
CA GLY A 90 6.47 5.44 3.04
C GLY A 90 5.45 5.89 1.99
N ALA A 91 4.17 5.55 2.17
CA ALA A 91 3.08 6.11 1.36
C ALA A 91 3.00 7.63 1.46
N ALA A 92 3.11 8.18 2.68
CA ALA A 92 3.10 9.61 2.90
C ALA A 92 4.30 10.30 2.22
N ALA A 93 5.50 9.69 2.26
CA ALA A 93 6.66 10.21 1.56
C ALA A 93 6.47 10.18 0.02
N GLY A 94 5.94 9.08 -0.52
CA GLY A 94 5.62 8.97 -1.95
C GLY A 94 4.59 9.99 -2.42
N ALA A 95 3.51 10.17 -1.64
CA ALA A 95 2.47 11.15 -1.92
C ALA A 95 2.96 12.60 -1.76
N ALA A 96 3.86 12.87 -0.81
CA ALA A 96 4.48 14.19 -0.65
C ALA A 96 5.35 14.54 -1.85
N VAL A 97 6.18 13.60 -2.31
CA VAL A 97 6.97 13.78 -3.54
C VAL A 97 6.05 13.97 -4.74
N ALA A 98 4.96 13.21 -4.83
CA ALA A 98 3.99 13.39 -5.89
C ALA A 98 3.35 14.78 -5.89
N GLY A 99 2.96 15.29 -4.72
CA GLY A 99 2.44 16.65 -4.58
C GLY A 99 3.46 17.74 -4.90
N LEU A 100 4.75 17.53 -4.60
CA LEU A 100 5.83 18.48 -4.92
C LEU A 100 6.10 18.59 -6.42
N PHE A 101 5.93 17.50 -7.17
CA PHE A 101 6.11 17.48 -8.62
C PHE A 101 4.84 17.84 -9.41
N ASP A 102 3.78 18.25 -8.72
CA ASP A 102 2.47 18.58 -9.28
C ASP A 102 1.94 17.43 -10.16
N LEU A 103 1.97 16.22 -9.60
CA LEU A 103 1.43 15.02 -10.24
C LEU A 103 -0.09 15.05 -10.22
N HIS A 104 -0.66 14.91 -11.41
CA HIS A 104 -2.10 14.88 -11.60
C HIS A 104 -2.54 13.52 -12.11
N MET A 105 -3.59 12.98 -11.51
CA MET A 105 -4.14 11.68 -11.87
C MET A 105 -5.48 11.86 -12.58
N TYR A 106 -5.52 11.51 -13.86
CA TYR A 106 -6.65 11.78 -14.77
C TYR A 106 -7.68 10.66 -14.84
N GLY A 107 -7.46 9.57 -14.11
CA GLY A 107 -8.29 8.38 -14.19
C GLY A 107 -8.56 7.76 -12.83
N PHE A 108 -9.44 6.76 -12.85
CA PHE A 108 -9.95 6.10 -11.65
C PHE A 108 -9.08 4.92 -11.20
N SER A 109 -8.36 4.26 -12.11
CA SER A 109 -7.56 3.06 -11.80
C SER A 109 -6.30 3.42 -10.99
N GLY A 110 -6.16 2.85 -9.79
CA GLY A 110 -5.02 3.07 -8.90
C GLY A 110 -3.96 1.96 -8.94
N SER A 111 -2.97 2.04 -8.04
CA SER A 111 -1.83 1.11 -7.95
C SER A 111 -0.93 1.08 -9.21
N LEU A 112 -0.04 0.09 -9.37
CA LEU A 112 0.85 0.01 -10.54
C LEU A 112 0.08 -0.14 -11.85
N ILE A 113 -1.10 -0.79 -11.85
CA ILE A 113 -1.95 -0.93 -13.04
C ILE A 113 -2.56 0.42 -13.45
N GLY A 114 -2.69 1.36 -12.52
CA GLY A 114 -3.14 2.73 -12.75
C GLY A 114 -2.16 3.63 -13.50
N PHE A 115 -0.96 3.15 -13.82
CA PHE A 115 0.09 3.92 -14.50
C PHE A 115 -0.35 4.64 -15.80
N PRO A 116 -1.29 4.11 -16.64
CA PRO A 116 -1.74 4.83 -17.83
C PRO A 116 -2.49 6.13 -17.52
N ASN A 117 -3.06 6.26 -16.31
CA ASN A 117 -3.77 7.47 -15.88
C ASN A 117 -2.85 8.67 -15.65
N PHE A 118 -1.53 8.44 -15.60
CA PHE A 118 -0.50 9.46 -15.50
C PHE A 118 0.19 9.74 -16.85
N ALA A 119 -0.14 8.97 -17.90
CA ALA A 119 0.41 9.14 -19.25
C ALA A 119 -0.30 10.25 -20.04
N ALA A 120 -1.45 10.72 -19.57
CA ALA A 120 -2.15 11.84 -20.18
C ALA A 120 -1.36 13.15 -19.92
N THR A 121 -0.88 13.74 -21.01
CA THR A 121 -0.14 15.01 -21.04
C THR A 121 -1.07 16.23 -21.00
N THR A 122 -2.37 16.02 -21.15
CA THR A 122 -3.40 17.05 -21.22
C THR A 122 -4.60 16.60 -20.40
N ASN A 123 -5.17 17.53 -19.65
CA ASN A 123 -6.37 17.25 -18.89
C ASN A 123 -7.53 16.91 -19.85
N PRO A 124 -8.14 15.72 -19.74
CA PRO A 124 -9.16 15.25 -20.69
C PRO A 124 -10.48 16.04 -20.61
N LEU A 125 -10.72 16.81 -19.54
CA LEU A 125 -11.90 17.67 -19.43
C LEU A 125 -11.60 19.14 -19.76
N THR A 126 -10.51 19.69 -19.24
CA THR A 126 -10.21 21.12 -19.41
C THR A 126 -9.32 21.43 -20.62
N HIS A 127 -8.74 20.41 -21.26
CA HIS A 127 -7.73 20.54 -22.32
C HIS A 127 -6.52 21.39 -21.91
N ALA A 128 -6.36 21.65 -20.60
CA ALA A 128 -5.20 22.34 -20.08
C ALA A 128 -3.95 21.51 -20.32
N ALA A 129 -2.85 22.19 -20.67
CA ALA A 129 -1.53 21.57 -20.77
C ALA A 129 -1.16 21.01 -19.38
N GLY A 130 -1.23 19.69 -19.24
CA GLY A 130 -0.71 19.00 -18.07
C GLY A 130 0.81 19.01 -18.12
N ASN A 131 1.43 18.58 -17.02
CA ASN A 131 2.87 18.45 -16.98
C ASN A 131 3.34 17.40 -18.01
N PRO A 132 4.17 17.76 -19.00
CA PRO A 132 4.58 16.80 -20.04
C PRO A 132 5.40 15.62 -19.50
N ASN A 133 5.96 15.77 -18.29
CA ASN A 133 6.75 14.75 -17.61
C ASN A 133 5.98 14.03 -16.51
N ASN A 134 4.65 14.17 -16.43
CA ASN A 134 3.80 13.54 -15.41
C ASN A 134 4.06 12.03 -15.28
N PHE A 135 4.22 11.35 -16.42
CA PHE A 135 4.55 9.92 -16.46
C PHE A 135 5.88 9.57 -15.79
N ILE A 136 6.92 10.39 -16.01
CA ILE A 136 8.24 10.20 -15.41
C ILE A 136 8.19 10.48 -13.90
N TYR A 137 7.50 11.54 -13.49
CA TYR A 137 7.36 11.87 -12.08
C TYR A 137 6.59 10.78 -11.33
N PHE A 138 5.60 10.14 -11.95
CA PHE A 138 4.90 9.00 -11.34
C PHE A 138 5.86 7.86 -11.03
N TRP A 139 6.75 7.50 -11.96
CA TRP A 139 7.75 6.46 -11.74
C TRP A 139 8.76 6.85 -10.66
N ILE A 140 9.19 8.12 -10.62
CA ILE A 140 10.09 8.63 -9.58
C ILE A 140 9.41 8.57 -8.21
N ALA A 141 8.19 9.09 -8.07
CA ALA A 141 7.43 9.08 -6.83
C ALA A 141 7.12 7.65 -6.36
N THR A 142 6.81 6.75 -7.30
CA THR A 142 6.59 5.32 -7.02
C THR A 142 7.86 4.65 -6.53
N ALA A 143 8.99 4.91 -7.19
CA ALA A 143 10.29 4.39 -6.77
C ALA A 143 10.65 4.88 -5.36
N VAL A 144 10.46 6.17 -5.08
CA VAL A 144 10.68 6.74 -3.74
C VAL A 144 9.74 6.10 -2.72
N CYS A 145 8.44 5.98 -3.02
CA CYS A 145 7.46 5.34 -2.16
C CYS A 145 7.87 3.92 -1.77
N ILE A 146 8.25 3.10 -2.77
CA ILE A 146 8.65 1.71 -2.56
C ILE A 146 9.96 1.67 -1.76
N VAL A 147 10.98 2.43 -2.15
CA VAL A 147 12.29 2.41 -1.47
C VAL A 147 12.16 2.86 -0.01
N VAL A 148 11.43 3.94 0.26
CA VAL A 148 11.22 4.43 1.64
C VAL A 148 10.42 3.41 2.44
N SER A 149 9.32 2.87 1.89
CA SER A 149 8.52 1.84 2.56
C SER A 149 9.35 0.60 2.87
N MET A 150 10.11 0.10 1.90
CA MET A 150 10.96 -1.08 2.06
C MET A 150 12.05 -0.84 3.09
N THR A 151 12.71 0.31 3.06
CA THR A 151 13.77 0.66 4.02
C THR A 151 13.21 0.73 5.45
N LEU A 152 12.10 1.44 5.66
CA LEU A 152 11.47 1.56 6.98
C LEU A 152 10.98 0.20 7.50
N VAL A 153 10.36 -0.61 6.65
CA VAL A 153 9.89 -1.95 7.02
C VAL A 153 11.07 -2.88 7.32
N TRP A 154 12.17 -2.78 6.57
CA TRP A 154 13.36 -3.58 6.77
C TRP A 154 14.05 -3.28 8.10
N PHE A 155 14.18 -2.00 8.48
CA PHE A 155 14.84 -1.64 9.74
C PHE A 155 13.93 -1.73 10.97
N PHE A 156 12.69 -1.26 10.87
CA PHE A 156 11.79 -1.08 12.02
C PHE A 156 10.52 -1.93 11.99
N GLY A 157 10.11 -2.41 10.80
CA GLY A 157 8.80 -3.04 10.60
C GLY A 157 8.73 -4.52 10.98
N PHE A 158 9.73 -5.32 10.63
CA PHE A 158 9.67 -6.78 10.81
C PHE A 158 10.93 -7.31 11.50
N LYS A 159 10.82 -8.02 12.62
CA LYS A 159 11.93 -8.79 13.20
C LYS A 159 11.58 -10.27 13.13
N ASP A 160 12.53 -11.12 12.73
CA ASP A 160 12.33 -12.58 12.72
C ASP A 160 12.00 -13.13 14.13
N SER A 161 12.35 -12.39 15.20
CA SER A 161 11.94 -12.68 16.58
C SER A 161 10.42 -12.67 16.78
N ASP A 162 9.66 -11.95 15.95
CA ASP A 162 8.19 -11.98 16.00
C ASP A 162 7.63 -13.28 15.42
N THR A 163 8.44 -14.02 14.66
CA THR A 163 8.09 -15.32 14.09
C THR A 163 8.53 -16.50 14.95
N MET A 164 9.48 -16.27 15.87
CA MET A 164 9.93 -17.24 16.88
C MET A 164 9.41 -16.86 18.27
N GLY A 165 8.16 -17.19 18.53
CA GLY A 165 7.62 -17.49 19.86
C GLY A 165 7.60 -16.36 20.89
N THR A 166 6.50 -15.62 20.95
CA THR A 166 5.87 -15.44 22.27
C THR A 166 5.17 -16.74 22.61
N GLY A 167 5.67 -17.44 23.62
CA GLY A 167 5.06 -18.63 24.20
C GLY A 167 3.60 -18.39 24.58
N LEU A 168 2.69 -18.78 23.69
CA LEU A 168 1.49 -19.44 24.15
C LEU A 168 1.95 -20.83 24.60
N GLU A 169 2.44 -20.89 25.85
CA GLU A 169 2.10 -22.02 26.67
C GLU A 169 0.60 -22.20 26.47
N LYS A 170 0.20 -23.21 25.69
CA LYS A 170 -1.16 -23.71 25.73
C LYS A 170 -1.34 -24.19 27.16
N LYS A 171 -1.64 -23.28 28.08
CA LYS A 171 -2.21 -23.61 29.38
C LYS A 171 -3.56 -24.19 28.99
N ASN A 172 -3.56 -25.50 28.75
CA ASN A 172 -4.75 -26.26 28.43
C ASN A 172 -5.63 -26.17 29.67
N VAL A 173 -6.46 -25.13 29.75
CA VAL A 173 -7.36 -24.85 30.88
C VAL A 173 -8.23 -26.08 31.15
N PHE A 174 -8.54 -26.83 30.11
CA PHE A 174 -9.25 -28.11 30.17
C PHE A 174 -8.51 -29.23 30.93
N LYS A 175 -7.17 -29.29 30.92
CA LYS A 175 -6.42 -30.31 31.67
C LYS A 175 -6.35 -30.02 33.17
N SER A 176 -6.47 -28.74 33.55
CA SER A 176 -6.53 -28.30 34.95
C SER A 176 -7.88 -28.56 35.61
N ALA A 177 -8.97 -28.67 34.83
CA ALA A 177 -10.32 -28.85 35.35
C ALA A 177 -10.71 -30.32 35.51
N VAL A 178 -10.02 -31.24 34.83
CA VAL A 178 -10.31 -32.69 34.88
C VAL A 178 -9.54 -33.40 36.01
N ASN A 179 -8.54 -32.74 36.61
CA ASN A 179 -7.67 -33.31 37.65
C ASN A 179 -7.92 -32.72 39.06
N LYS A 180 -9.12 -32.16 39.32
CA LYS A 180 -9.56 -31.74 40.65
C LYS A 180 -10.73 -32.57 41.13
#